data_AF-A0A537PES6-F1
#
_entry.id   AF-A0A537PES6-F1
#
_cell.length_a   1.000
_cell.length_b   1.000
_cell.length_c   1.000
_cell.angle_alpha   90.00
_cell.angle_beta   90.00
_cell.angle_gamma   90.00
#
_symmetry.space_group_name_H-M   'P 1'
#
loop_
_entity.id
_entity.type
_entity.pdbx_description
1 polymer ?
#
loop_
_entity_poly.entity_id
_entity_poly.type
_entity_poly.pdbx_seq_one_letter_code
_entity_poly.pdbx_strand_id
1 'polypeptide(L)' 'MPSEINDAALEYLLARAGLSLTEAQKAELKTVCAGIAAMAERVRKPRGRMAEPAHCYGFAEEDLL' A
#
# COMPACT_ATOMS: atom_id res chain seq x y z
N MET A 1 8.13 6.43 2.95
CA MET A 1 6.73 6.61 2.51
C MET A 1 6.28 7.96 3.05
N PRO A 2 5.52 8.78 2.30
CA PRO A 2 4.91 9.98 2.87
C PRO A 2 4.07 9.60 4.11
N SER A 3 4.20 10.36 5.19
CA SER A 3 3.45 10.14 6.44
C SER A 3 2.10 10.84 6.46
N GLU A 4 1.87 11.74 5.51
CA GLU A 4 0.66 12.55 5.38
C GLU A 4 0.15 12.48 3.94
N ILE A 5 -1.17 12.58 3.79
CA ILE A 5 -1.86 12.65 2.50
C ILE A 5 -2.83 13.83 2.53
N ASN A 6 -2.81 14.65 1.49
CA ASN A 6 -3.78 15.73 1.32
C ASN A 6 -5.06 15.22 0.67
N ASP A 7 -6.11 16.03 0.70
CA ASP A 7 -7.43 15.59 0.23
C ASP A 7 -7.45 15.30 -1.26
N ALA A 8 -6.80 16.13 -2.08
CA ALA A 8 -6.74 15.91 -3.53
C ALA A 8 -6.08 14.56 -3.88
N ALA A 9 -4.99 14.20 -3.20
CA ALA A 9 -4.32 12.92 -3.39
C ALA A 9 -5.18 11.75 -2.89
N LEU A 10 -5.88 11.91 -1.76
CA LEU A 10 -6.79 10.89 -1.25
C LEU A 10 -7.94 10.63 -2.23
N GLU A 11 -8.61 11.68 -2.71
CA GLU A 11 -9.71 11.57 -3.68
C GLU A 11 -9.26 10.89 -4.97
N TYR A 12 -8.10 11.27 -5.51
CA TYR A 12 -7.54 10.63 -6.70
C TYR A 12 -7.33 9.12 -6.50
N LEU A 13 -6.79 8.72 -5.34
CA LEU A 13 -6.54 7.30 -5.05
C LEU A 13 -7.84 6.52 -4.83
N LEU A 14 -8.83 7.10 -4.15
CA LEU A 14 -10.14 6.49 -3.95
C LEU A 14 -10.87 6.29 -5.28
N ALA A 15 -10.88 7.30 -6.14
CA ALA A 15 -11.47 7.21 -7.47
C ALA A 15 -10.79 6.13 -8.33
N ARG A 16 -9.45 6.07 -8.32
CA ARG A 16 -8.70 5.03 -9.04
C ARG A 16 -8.97 3.62 -8.51
N ALA A 17 -9.26 3.50 -7.22
CA ALA A 17 -9.64 2.24 -6.59
C ALA A 17 -11.13 1.89 -6.77
N GLY A 18 -11.95 2.77 -7.35
CA GLY A 18 -13.40 2.57 -7.47
C GLY A 18 -14.14 2.61 -6.14
N LEU A 19 -13.60 3.31 -5.14
CA LEU A 19 -14.15 3.37 -3.79
C LEU A 19 -14.90 4.68 -3.54
N SER A 20 -16.11 4.57 -2.98
CA SER A 20 -16.92 5.70 -2.54
C SER A 20 -17.05 5.67 -1.03
N LEU A 21 -16.46 6.66 -0.35
CA LEU A 21 -16.42 6.76 1.11
C LEU A 21 -17.15 8.01 1.60
N THR A 22 -17.67 7.93 2.82
CA THR A 22 -18.16 9.11 3.55
C THR A 22 -17.01 9.98 4.02
N GLU A 23 -17.28 11.27 4.31
CA GLU A 23 -16.27 12.20 4.84
C GLU A 23 -15.65 11.71 6.16
N ALA A 24 -16.45 11.06 7.02
CA ALA A 24 -15.95 10.48 8.27
C ALA A 24 -14.92 9.37 8.02
N GLN A 25 -15.18 8.50 7.04
CA GLN A 25 -14.25 7.42 6.66
C GLN A 25 -12.98 7.97 6.01
N LYS A 26 -13.10 9.02 5.17
CA LYS A 26 -11.93 9.70 4.60
C LYS A 26 -11.07 10.32 5.70
N ALA A 27 -11.69 11.01 6.65
CA ALA A 27 -10.99 11.59 7.80
C ALA A 27 -10.28 10.52 8.63
N GLU A 28 -10.94 9.39 8.91
CA GLU A 28 -10.34 8.25 9.60
C GLU A 28 -9.12 7.69 8.84
N LEU A 29 -9.22 7.49 7.52
CA LEU A 29 -8.10 6.99 6.71
C LEU A 29 -6.87 7.90 6.76
N LYS A 30 -7.06 9.22 6.83
CA LYS A 30 -5.93 10.15 6.95
C LYS A 30 -5.16 9.96 8.26
N THR A 31 -5.85 9.58 9.35
CA THR A 31 -5.20 9.36 10.66
C THR A 31 -4.24 8.17 10.66
N VAL A 32 -4.47 7.16 9.81
CA VAL A 32 -3.66 5.93 9.82
C VAL A 32 -2.39 6.03 8.96
N CYS A 33 -2.29 7.02 8.06
CA CYS A 33 -1.15 7.16 7.13
C CYS A 33 0.21 7.19 7.82
N ALA A 34 0.33 7.94 8.93
CA ALA A 34 1.57 8.04 9.69
C ALA A 34 1.98 6.69 10.30
N GLY A 35 1.02 5.93 10.82
CA GLY A 35 1.26 4.59 11.38
C GLY A 35 1.72 3.59 10.33
N ILE A 36 1.12 3.61 9.14
CA ILE A 36 1.53 2.76 8.01
C ILE A 36 2.94 3.13 7.55
N ALA A 37 3.26 4.43 7.46
CA ALA A 37 4.60 4.89 7.09
C ALA A 37 5.67 4.43 8.09
N ALA A 38 5.38 4.53 9.40
CA ALA A 38 6.27 4.05 10.45
C ALA A 38 6.45 2.52 10.41
N MET A 39 5.37 1.76 10.21
CA MET A 39 5.43 0.31 10.06
C MET A 39 6.29 -0.07 8.86
N ALA A 40 6.04 0.54 7.70
CA ALA A 40 6.79 0.28 6.48
C ALA A 40 8.29 0.50 6.69
N GLU A 41 8.67 1.52 7.46
CA GLU A 41 10.08 1.81 7.68
C GLU A 41 10.77 0.79 8.58
N ARG A 42 10.08 0.28 9.60
CA ARG A 42 10.62 -0.80 10.45
C ARG A 42 10.76 -2.12 9.70
N VAL A 43 9.81 -2.47 8.83
CA VAL A 43 9.78 -3.80 8.20
C VAL A 43 10.48 -3.87 6.86
N ARG A 44 10.72 -2.72 6.19
CA ARG A 44 11.35 -2.68 4.86
C ARG A 44 12.80 -2.22 4.89
N LYS A 45 13.35 -1.83 6.05
CA LYS A 45 14.74 -1.35 6.14
C LYS A 45 15.53 -2.03 7.27
N PRO A 46 16.80 -2.40 7.02
CA PRO A 46 17.45 -2.42 5.71
C PRO A 46 16.89 -3.56 4.85
N ARG A 47 16.58 -3.29 3.57
CA ARG A 47 16.27 -4.36 2.61
C ARG A 47 17.59 -4.84 2.00
N GLY A 48 17.89 -6.13 2.14
CA GLY A 48 19.05 -6.73 1.48
C GLY A 48 18.95 -6.60 -0.04
N ARG A 49 20.08 -6.42 -0.73
CA ARG A 49 20.13 -6.28 -2.20
C ARG A 49 19.52 -7.48 -2.94
N MET A 50 19.63 -8.67 -2.34
CA MET A 50 19.08 -9.93 -2.85
C MET A 50 17.76 -10.34 -2.16
N ALA A 51 17.09 -9.41 -1.45
CA ALA A 51 15.84 -9.74 -0.79
C ALA A 51 14.73 -9.92 -1.84
N GLU A 52 14.37 -11.18 -2.09
CA GLU A 52 13.27 -11.57 -2.98
C GLU A 52 11.90 -11.38 -2.31
N PRO A 53 10.81 -11.24 -3.09
CA PRO A 53 9.45 -11.33 -2.56
C PRO A 53 9.21 -12.68 -1.87
N ALA A 54 8.38 -12.70 -0.82
CA ALA A 54 8.04 -13.94 -0.10
C ALA A 54 7.31 -14.97 -0.98
N HIS A 55 6.58 -14.49 -1.98
CA HIS A 55 5.95 -15.31 -3.01
C HIS A 55 6.44 -14.83 -4.36
N CYS A 56 7.19 -15.70 -5.04
CA CYS A 56 7.49 -15.59 -6.45
C CYS A 56 6.51 -16.46 -7.23
N TYR A 57 6.34 -16.15 -8.52
CA TYR A 57 5.55 -16.99 -9.39
C TYR A 57 6.30 -18.30 -9.63
N GLY A 58 5.76 -19.40 -9.08
CA GLY A 58 6.21 -20.76 -9.38
C GLY A 58 5.27 -21.34 -10.43
N PHE A 59 5.77 -21.50 -11.67
CA PHE A 59 5.02 -22.20 -12.70
C PHE A 59 4.79 -23.64 -12.23
N ALA A 60 3.55 -24.11 -12.31
CA ALA A 60 3.27 -25.53 -12.41
C ALA A 60 3.26 -25.94 -13.90
N GLU A 61 3.36 -27.23 -14.20
CA GLU A 61 3.39 -27.71 -15.60
C GLU A 61 2.11 -27.31 -16.35
N GLU A 62 0.99 -27.15 -15.63
CA GLU A 62 -0.31 -26.76 -16.18
C GLU A 62 -0.40 -25.29 -16.60
N ASP A 63 0.49 -24.42 -16.13
CA ASP A 63 0.53 -22.99 -16.49
C ASP A 63 1.19 -22.72 -17.86
N LEU A 64 1.78 -23.75 -18.48
CA LEU A 64 2.55 -23.66 -19.73
C LEU A 64 1.73 -23.91 -21.00
N LEU A 65 0.40 -24.08 -20.89
CA LEU A 65 -0.52 -24.47 -21.97
C LEU A 65 -1.32 -23.29 -22.56
#